data_AF-A0A7J8Y3Y2-F1
#
_entry.id   AF-A0A7J8Y3Y2-F1
#
_cell.length_a   1.000
_cell.length_b   1.000
_cell.length_c   1.000
_cell.angle_alpha   90.00
_cell.angle_beta   90.00
_cell.angle_gamma   90.00
#
_symmetry.space_group_name_H-M   'P 1'
#
loop_
_entity.id
_entity.type
_entity.pdbx_description
1 polymer ?
#
loop_
_entity_poly.entity_id
_entity_poly.type
_entity_poly.pdbx_seq_one_letter_code
_entity_poly.pdbx_strand_id
1 'polypeptide(L)' 'MIPTLLTATFVFIITFIATPPVDIDGIREPVSRSLLYGNNIIFGAIIRTNFSFTHILFQP' A
#
# COMPACT_ATOMS: atom_id res chain seq x y z
N MET A 1 16.24 -15.47 -4.38
CA MET A 1 16.63 -14.10 -3.97
C MET A 1 16.47 -13.09 -5.09
N ILE A 2 17.08 -13.28 -6.26
CA ILE A 2 16.98 -12.34 -7.41
C ILE A 2 15.52 -12.09 -7.86
N PRO A 3 14.68 -13.11 -8.16
CA PRO A 3 13.33 -12.85 -8.66
C PRO A 3 12.44 -12.14 -7.63
N THR A 4 12.54 -12.51 -6.36
CA THR A 4 11.72 -11.94 -5.28
C THR A 4 12.08 -10.48 -4.97
N LEU A 5 13.37 -10.12 -5.02
CA LEU A 5 13.81 -8.74 -4.79
C LEU A 5 13.42 -7.81 -5.93
N LEU A 6 13.53 -8.26 -7.18
CA LEU A 6 13.11 -7.48 -8.34
C LEU A 6 11.61 -7.20 -8.28
N THR A 7 10.78 -8.22 -8.08
CA THR A 7 9.33 -8.04 -7.93
C THR A 7 8.99 -7.07 -6.79
N ALA A 8 9.61 -7.23 -5.60
CA ALA A 8 9.36 -6.35 -4.47
C ALA A 8 9.75 -4.89 -4.77
N THR A 9 10.87 -4.67 -5.45
CA THR A 9 11.36 -3.33 -5.80
C THR A 9 10.45 -2.64 -6.82
N PHE A 10 10.03 -3.35 -7.86
CA PHE A 10 9.11 -2.81 -8.87
C PHE A 10 7.75 -2.46 -8.26
N VAL A 11 7.18 -3.37 -7.45
CA VAL A 11 5.91 -3.12 -6.77
C VAL A 11 6.04 -1.94 -5.81
N PHE A 12 7.15 -1.81 -5.08
CA PHE A 12 7.41 -0.67 -4.19
C PHE A 12 7.35 0.67 -4.94
N ILE A 13 8.07 0.79 -6.05
CA ILE A 13 8.17 2.03 -6.83
C ILE A 13 6.80 2.42 -7.40
N ILE A 14 6.08 1.48 -8.02
CA ILE A 14 4.78 1.76 -8.65
C ILE A 14 3.75 2.16 -7.58
N THR A 15 3.72 1.44 -6.47
CA THR A 15 2.76 1.67 -5.39
C THR A 15 2.99 3.02 -4.70
N PHE A 16 4.26 3.37 -4.44
CA PHE A 16 4.62 4.65 -3.83
C PHE A 16 4.21 5.86 -4.70
N ILE A 17 4.29 5.73 -6.03
CA ILE A 17 3.94 6.82 -6.94
C ILE A 17 2.42 6.91 -7.15
N ALA A 18 1.75 5.80 -7.43
CA ALA A 18 0.46 5.81 -8.10
C ALA A 18 -0.69 5.10 -7.38
N THR A 19 -0.49 4.56 -6.18
CA THR A 19 -1.56 3.83 -5.48
C THR A 19 -2.75 4.74 -5.15
N PRO A 20 -3.98 4.29 -5.42
CA PRO A 20 -5.19 5.02 -5.03
C PRO A 20 -5.35 5.07 -3.50
N PRO A 21 -6.23 5.94 -2.97
CA PRO A 21 -6.53 5.98 -1.54
C PRO A 21 -7.06 4.63 -1.05
N VAL A 22 -6.54 4.16 0.10
CA VAL A 22 -6.86 2.82 0.65
C VAL A 22 -7.54 2.97 2.02
N ASP A 23 -8.62 2.23 2.24
CA ASP A 23 -9.38 2.20 3.49
C ASP A 23 -8.79 1.20 4.51
N ILE A 24 -7.75 1.62 5.22
CA ILE A 24 -6.93 0.77 6.09
C ILE A 24 -7.77 0.05 7.17
N ASP A 25 -8.70 0.79 7.77
CA ASP A 25 -9.43 0.32 8.95
C ASP A 25 -10.79 -0.31 8.59
N GLY A 26 -11.17 -0.29 7.31
CA GLY A 26 -12.44 -0.85 6.84
C GLY A 26 -13.67 -0.03 7.25
N ILE A 27 -13.46 1.23 7.66
CA ILE A 27 -14.51 2.15 8.11
C ILE A 27 -14.98 3.09 7.00
N ARG A 28 -14.55 2.85 5.75
CA ARG A 28 -14.82 3.69 4.58
C ARG A 28 -14.19 5.07 4.66
N GLU A 29 -13.04 5.20 5.32
CA GLU A 29 -12.24 6.42 5.38
C GLU A 29 -10.91 6.20 4.65
N PRO A 30 -10.88 6.35 3.31
CA PRO A 30 -9.70 6.04 2.53
C PRO A 30 -8.57 7.06 2.75
N VAL A 31 -7.37 6.56 3.04
CA VAL A 31 -6.18 7.36 3.29
C VAL A 31 -5.31 7.40 2.04
N SER A 32 -4.89 8.60 1.62
CA SER A 32 -3.95 8.80 0.51
C SER A 32 -2.52 8.86 1.01
N ARG A 33 -1.61 8.02 0.49
CA ARG A 33 -0.16 8.07 0.82
C ARG A 33 0.78 7.93 -0.39
N SER A 34 0.28 8.13 -1.60
CA SER A 34 1.06 8.12 -2.83
C SER A 34 1.36 9.53 -3.34
N LEU A 35 2.41 9.66 -4.16
CA LEU A 35 2.86 10.96 -4.68
C LEU A 35 1.81 11.62 -5.59
N LEU A 36 1.16 10.85 -6.47
CA LEU A 36 0.13 11.38 -7.37
C LEU A 36 -1.13 11.86 -6.63
N TYR A 37 -1.35 11.43 -5.40
CA TYR A 37 -2.48 11.84 -4.57
C TYR A 37 -2.10 12.88 -3.51
N GLY A 38 -1.07 13.68 -3.78
CA GLY A 38 -0.74 14.88 -3.01
C GLY A 38 0.24 14.66 -1.86
N ASN A 39 0.92 13.51 -1.80
CA ASN A 39 1.98 13.29 -0.80
C ASN A 39 3.35 13.69 -1.35
N ASN A 40 4.25 14.08 -0.45
CA ASN A 40 5.67 14.32 -0.77
C ASN A 40 6.53 13.13 -0.33
N ILE A 41 7.84 13.19 -0.55
CA ILE A 41 8.76 12.08 -0.21
C ILE A 41 8.79 11.79 1.31
N ILE A 42 8.44 12.77 2.16
CA ILE A 42 8.45 12.62 3.62
C ILE A 42 7.18 11.94 4.12
N PHE A 43 6.02 12.27 3.54
CA PHE A 43 4.70 11.74 3.96
C PHE A 43 4.21 10.57 3.10
N GLY A 44 4.82 10.34 1.94
CA GLY A 44 4.55 9.21 1.08
C GLY A 44 4.90 7.90 1.79
N ALA A 45 4.03 6.90 1.69
CA ALA A 45 4.25 5.59 2.27
C ALA A 45 3.41 4.52 1.56
N ILE A 46 3.87 3.27 1.63
CA ILE A 46 3.07 2.13 1.23
C ILE A 46 2.06 1.82 2.33
N ILE A 47 0.79 1.76 1.95
CA ILE A 47 -0.32 1.51 2.86
C ILE A 47 -0.49 0.00 3.07
N ARG A 48 -0.78 -0.40 4.31
CA ARG A 48 -1.08 -1.80 4.67
C ARG A 48 -2.42 -2.23 4.07
N THR A 49 -2.56 -3.53 3.83
CA THR A 49 -3.85 -4.15 3.50
C THR A 49 -4.86 -4.00 4.66
N ASN A 50 -6.14 -3.98 4.32
CA ASN A 50 -7.22 -3.70 5.27
C ASN A 50 -7.43 -4.86 6.26
N PHE A 51 -7.92 -4.54 7.45
CA PHE A 51 -8.20 -5.53 8.51
C PHE A 51 -9.02 -6.74 8.02
N SER A 52 -10.10 -6.48 7.28
CA SER A 52 -10.96 -7.52 6.73
C SER A 52 -10.22 -8.47 5.77
N PHE A 53 -9.36 -7.93 4.90
CA PHE A 53 -8.57 -8.74 3.98
C PHE A 53 -7.49 -9.56 4.72
N THR A 54 -6.85 -8.96 5.73
CA THR A 54 -5.89 -9.71 6.57
C THR A 54 -6.56 -10.86 7.31
N HIS A 55 -7.79 -10.67 7.79
CA HIS A 55 -8.55 -11.68 8.50
C HIS A 55 -9.10 -12.79 7.59
N ILE A 56 -9.08 -12.64 6.26
CA ILE A 56 -9.52 -13.71 5.33
C ILE A 56 -8.33 -14.56 4.88
N LEU A 57 -7.13 -13.98 4.77
CA LEU A 57 -5.95 -14.67 4.22
C LEU A 57 -4.93 -15.14 5.25
N PHE A 58 -5.01 -14.68 6.50
CA PHE A 58 -4.01 -14.96 7.54
C PHE A 58 -4.60 -15.48 8.86
N GLN A 59 -5.78 -16.12 8.84
CA GLN A 59 -6.24 -16.91 9.99
C GLN A 59 -5.46 -18.23 10.07
N PRO A 60 -5.20 -18.78 11.27
CA PRO A 60 -4.80 -20.17 11.42
C PRO A 60 -5.94 -21.13 11.02
#